data_AF-A0A965EKN8-F1
#
_entry.id   AF-A0A965EKN8-F1
#
_cell.length_a   1.000
_cell.length_b   1.000
_cell.length_c   1.000
_cell.angle_alpha   90.00
_cell.angle_beta   90.00
_cell.angle_gamma   90.00
#
_symmetry.space_group_name_H-M   'P 1'
#
loop_
_entity.id
_entity.type
_entity.pdbx_description
1 polymer ?
#
loop_
_entity_poly.entity_id
_entity_poly.type
_entity_poly.pdbx_seq_one_letter_code
_entity_poly.pdbx_strand_id
1 'polypeptide(L)'
;MALAVETTLAPEELLDACQSIETGQGRTRVQHWGPRTLDIDVVLFGTREIWTERLVVPHPRAHERGFVLAPLCEIVPEAKLAGRSAAEWLGRLSSEMPGHAGKGTD
;
A
#
# COMPACT_ATOMS: atom_id res chain seq x y z
N MET A 1 -6.40 3.39 4.34
CA MET A 1 -7.13 2.17 4.76
C MET A 1 -6.42 0.96 4.16
N ALA A 2 -6.42 -0.17 4.85
CA ALA A 2 -5.91 -1.44 4.36
C ALA A 2 -6.95 -2.54 4.65
N LEU A 3 -6.93 -3.61 3.86
CA LEU A 3 -7.85 -4.73 3.97
C LEU A 3 -7.05 -6.03 3.86
N ALA A 4 -7.37 -7.00 4.71
CA ALA A 4 -6.92 -8.38 4.57
C ALA A 4 -8.06 -9.20 3.94
N VAL A 5 -7.73 -9.99 2.92
CA VAL A 5 -8.70 -10.81 2.19
C VAL A 5 -8.17 -12.23 2.05
N GLU A 6 -9.04 -13.21 2.23
CA GLU A 6 -8.78 -14.60 1.85
C GLU A 6 -9.26 -14.80 0.41
N THR A 7 -8.45 -15.44 -0.42
CA THR A 7 -8.77 -15.66 -1.82
C THR A 7 -8.17 -16.96 -2.34
N THR A 8 -8.86 -17.58 -3.30
CA THR A 8 -8.34 -18.71 -4.09
C THR A 8 -7.73 -18.26 -5.42
N LEU A 9 -7.82 -16.97 -5.77
CA LEU A 9 -7.24 -16.42 -7.00
C LEU A 9 -5.72 -16.49 -6.99
N ALA A 10 -5.12 -16.76 -8.14
CA ALA A 10 -3.70 -16.55 -8.35
C ALA A 10 -3.36 -15.04 -8.26
N PRO A 11 -2.09 -14.67 -8.02
CA PRO A 11 -1.74 -13.26 -7.80
C PRO A 11 -2.08 -12.33 -8.98
N GLU A 12 -1.90 -12.78 -10.23
CA GLU A 12 -2.26 -11.97 -11.39
C GLU A 12 -3.77 -11.89 -11.61
N GLU A 13 -4.52 -12.93 -11.25
CA GLU A 13 -5.99 -12.89 -11.28
C GLU A 13 -6.54 -11.93 -10.22
N LEU A 14 -5.91 -11.88 -9.04
CA LEU A 14 -6.23 -10.87 -8.02
C LEU A 14 -5.95 -9.46 -8.54
N LEU A 15 -4.80 -9.24 -9.18
CA LEU A 15 -4.47 -7.97 -9.81
C LEU A 15 -5.52 -7.56 -10.85
N ASP A 16 -5.95 -8.50 -11.70
CA ASP A 16 -6.96 -8.26 -12.73
C ASP A 16 -8.33 -7.93 -12.10
N ALA A 17 -8.68 -8.57 -10.99
CA ALA A 17 -9.89 -8.27 -10.24
C ALA A 17 -9.84 -6.84 -9.64
N CYS A 18 -8.72 -6.45 -9.03
CA CYS A 18 -8.52 -5.09 -8.51
C CYS A 18 -8.64 -4.03 -9.61
N GLN A 19 -7.95 -4.22 -10.74
CA GLN A 19 -8.01 -3.30 -11.89
C GLN A 19 -9.42 -3.20 -12.50
N SER A 20 -10.16 -4.31 -12.51
CA SER A 20 -11.55 -4.34 -12.98
C SER A 20 -12.47 -3.50 -12.07
N ILE A 21 -12.27 -3.56 -10.76
CA ILE A 21 -13.02 -2.74 -9.80
C ILE A 21 -12.73 -1.25 -10.00
N GLU A 22 -11.45 -0.87 -10.15
CA GLU A 22 -11.07 0.51 -10.44
C GLU A 22 -11.69 1.02 -11.75
N THR A 23 -11.66 0.17 -12.80
CA THR A 23 -12.26 0.48 -14.11
C THR A 23 -13.77 0.71 -13.98
N GLY A 24 -14.47 -0.13 -13.22
CA GLY A 24 -15.90 0.01 -12.93
C GLY A 24 -16.25 1.30 -12.16
N GLN A 25 -15.32 1.83 -11.36
CA GLN A 25 -15.51 3.07 -10.58
C GLN A 25 -15.08 4.34 -11.33
N GLY A 26 -15.00 4.27 -12.66
CA GLY A 26 -14.75 5.43 -13.50
C GLY A 26 -13.28 5.76 -13.69
N ARG A 27 -12.38 4.77 -13.66
CA ARG A 27 -10.99 4.94 -14.14
C ARG A 27 -10.99 5.15 -15.66
N THR A 28 -11.25 6.37 -16.09
CA THR A 28 -11.12 6.81 -17.48
C THR A 28 -9.68 7.25 -17.73
N ARG A 29 -8.93 6.60 -18.65
CA ARG A 29 -7.56 6.98 -19.04
C ARG A 29 -7.50 8.30 -19.84
N VAL A 30 -8.20 9.34 -19.39
CA VAL A 30 -8.25 10.65 -20.04
C VAL A 30 -6.98 11.46 -19.71
N GLN A 31 -6.35 11.20 -18.56
CA GLN A 31 -5.09 11.84 -18.15
C GLN A 31 -4.23 10.87 -17.34
N HIS A 32 -2.93 10.76 -17.69
CA HIS A 32 -2.01 9.77 -17.09
C HIS A 32 -1.83 9.93 -15.56
N TRP A 33 -2.04 11.14 -15.04
CA TRP A 33 -1.99 11.48 -13.61
C TRP A 33 -3.25 12.24 -13.13
N GLY A 34 -4.39 12.00 -13.79
CA GLY A 34 -5.66 12.61 -13.37
C GLY A 34 -6.10 12.12 -11.99
N PRO A 35 -7.00 12.86 -11.31
CA PRO A 35 -7.64 12.40 -10.09
C PRO A 35 -8.24 11.02 -10.28
N ARG A 36 -7.98 10.08 -9.36
CA ARG A 36 -8.58 8.74 -9.36
C ARG A 36 -9.67 8.67 -8.30
N THR A 37 -10.83 8.14 -8.67
CA THR A 37 -11.92 7.85 -7.72
C THR A 37 -11.52 6.74 -6.74
N LEU A 38 -10.74 5.76 -7.24
CA LEU A 38 -10.29 4.60 -6.50
C LEU A 38 -8.92 4.13 -7.03
N ASP A 39 -8.06 3.70 -6.11
CA ASP A 39 -6.75 3.12 -6.37
C ASP A 39 -6.58 1.93 -5.42
N ILE A 40 -6.35 0.73 -5.96
CA ILE A 40 -6.21 -0.52 -5.20
C ILE A 40 -4.82 -1.09 -5.50
N ASP A 41 -3.94 -1.02 -4.50
CA ASP A 41 -2.60 -1.61 -4.55
C ASP A 41 -2.57 -2.96 -3.84
N VAL A 42 -2.00 -3.99 -4.49
CA VAL A 42 -1.66 -5.26 -3.85
C VAL A 42 -0.34 -5.09 -3.11
N VAL A 43 -0.39 -4.98 -1.78
CA VAL A 43 0.81 -4.75 -0.95
C VAL A 43 1.54 -6.05 -0.60
N LEU A 44 0.78 -7.11 -0.29
CA LEU A 44 1.26 -8.43 0.14
C LEU A 44 0.38 -9.52 -0.49
N PHE A 45 0.94 -10.73 -0.64
CA PHE A 45 0.20 -11.90 -1.08
C PHE A 45 0.63 -13.12 -0.24
N GLY A 46 -0.03 -13.29 0.91
CA GLY A 46 0.41 -14.25 1.92
C GLY A 46 1.88 -14.03 2.30
N THR A 47 2.67 -15.09 2.25
CA THR A 47 4.13 -15.08 2.48
C THR A 47 4.95 -15.11 1.20
N ARG A 48 4.32 -14.97 0.02
CA ARG A 48 4.97 -15.13 -1.27
C ARG A 48 5.67 -13.85 -1.71
N GLU A 49 6.85 -14.02 -2.29
CA GLU A 49 7.48 -13.01 -3.13
C GLU A 49 7.10 -13.26 -4.59
N ILE A 50 6.70 -12.21 -5.29
CA ILE A 50 6.25 -12.24 -6.68
C ILE A 50 6.99 -11.15 -7.43
N TRP A 51 7.63 -11.55 -8.54
CA TRP A 51 8.42 -10.68 -9.39
C TRP A 51 8.06 -10.99 -10.84
N THR A 52 6.95 -10.43 -11.32
CA THR A 52 6.55 -10.52 -12.73
C THR A 52 6.55 -9.13 -13.36
N GLU A 53 6.41 -9.06 -14.69
CA GLU A 53 6.30 -7.79 -15.41
C GLU A 53 5.07 -6.98 -14.98
N ARG A 54 4.04 -7.66 -14.47
CA ARG A 54 2.75 -7.05 -14.11
C ARG A 54 2.61 -6.77 -12.61
N LEU A 55 3.23 -7.60 -11.76
CA LEU A 55 3.03 -7.57 -10.31
C LEU A 55 4.35 -7.78 -9.57
N VAL A 56 4.64 -6.86 -8.65
CA VAL A 56 5.75 -6.98 -7.69
C VAL A 56 5.18 -6.95 -6.28
N VAL A 57 5.40 -8.03 -5.53
CA VAL A 57 4.95 -8.20 -4.16
C VAL A 57 6.11 -8.81 -3.33
N PRO A 58 6.43 -8.30 -2.13
CA PRO A 58 5.83 -7.14 -1.47
C PRO A 58 5.94 -5.83 -2.28
N HIS A 59 4.95 -4.95 -2.20
CA HIS A 59 4.91 -3.75 -3.04
C HIS A 59 6.19 -2.91 -2.81
N PRO A 60 6.95 -2.58 -3.87
CA PRO A 60 8.35 -2.16 -3.76
C PRO A 60 8.51 -0.83 -3.01
N ARG A 61 7.51 0.05 -3.09
CA ARG A 61 7.52 1.38 -2.45
C ARG A 61 6.55 1.52 -1.27
N ALA A 62 5.98 0.42 -0.77
CA ALA A 62 5.05 0.50 0.35
C ALA A 62 5.74 1.07 1.62
N HIS A 63 7.00 0.69 1.82
CA HIS A 63 7.83 1.12 2.95
C HIS A 63 8.16 2.62 2.98
N GLU A 64 7.93 3.34 1.87
CA GLU A 64 8.17 4.79 1.77
C GLU A 64 6.91 5.61 2.11
N ARG A 65 5.75 4.96 2.30
CA ARG A 65 4.44 5.62 2.31
C ARG A 65 3.75 5.45 3.66
N GLY A 66 3.76 6.51 4.48
CA GLY A 66 3.10 6.51 5.79
C GLY A 66 1.61 6.15 5.73
N PHE A 67 0.89 6.62 4.71
CA PHE A 67 -0.54 6.32 4.52
C PHE A 67 -0.83 4.88 4.06
N VAL A 68 0.19 4.13 3.62
CA VAL A 68 0.11 2.67 3.38
C VAL A 68 0.51 1.93 4.65
N LEU A 69 1.61 2.34 5.28
CA LEU A 69 2.17 1.68 6.47
C LEU A 69 1.27 1.77 7.70
N ALA A 70 0.70 2.94 8.01
CA ALA A 70 -0.16 3.13 9.17
C ALA A 70 -1.34 2.15 9.18
N PRO A 71 -2.20 2.09 8.15
CA PRO A 71 -3.29 1.12 8.14
C PRO A 71 -2.82 -0.33 7.96
N LEU A 72 -1.68 -0.60 7.31
CA LEU A 72 -1.12 -1.95 7.27
C LEU A 72 -0.69 -2.43 8.67
N CYS A 73 -0.13 -1.55 9.50
CA CYS A 73 0.27 -1.88 10.86
C CYS A 73 -0.92 -2.17 11.79
N GLU A 74 -2.10 -1.63 11.48
CA GLU A 74 -3.33 -1.96 12.22
C GLU A 74 -3.77 -3.41 12.00
N ILE A 75 -3.38 -4.04 10.88
CA ILE A 75 -3.79 -5.41 10.52
C ILE A 75 -2.66 -6.44 10.63
N VAL A 76 -1.45 -6.11 10.18
CA VAL A 76 -0.27 -7.00 10.12
C VAL A 76 1.01 -6.17 10.34
N PRO A 77 1.32 -5.78 11.58
CA PRO A 77 2.50 -4.95 11.89
C PRO A 77 3.84 -5.62 11.56
N GLU A 78 3.90 -6.95 11.58
CA GLU A 78 5.08 -7.77 11.27
C GLU A 78 5.35 -7.96 9.77
N ALA A 79 4.45 -7.47 8.90
CA ALA A 79 4.54 -7.60 7.45
C ALA A 79 5.92 -7.18 6.92
N LYS A 80 6.59 -8.07 6.18
CA LYS A 80 7.94 -7.81 5.66
C LYS A 80 7.87 -7.00 4.37
N LEU A 81 8.43 -5.79 4.41
CA LEU A 81 8.59 -4.87 3.30
C LEU A 81 10.07 -4.48 3.23
N ALA A 82 10.72 -4.65 2.08
CA ALA A 82 12.12 -4.26 1.87
C ALA A 82 13.07 -4.68 3.03
N GLY A 83 12.90 -5.90 3.55
CA GLY A 83 13.74 -6.48 4.60
C GLY A 83 13.41 -6.09 6.05
N ARG A 84 12.40 -5.25 6.31
CA ARG A 84 11.96 -4.87 7.69
C ARG A 84 10.45 -5.05 7.86
N SER A 85 9.96 -5.03 9.10
CA SER A 85 8.52 -5.03 9.34
C SER A 85 7.87 -3.68 8.98
N ALA A 86 6.57 -3.69 8.72
CA ALA A 86 5.79 -2.46 8.52
C ALA A 86 5.90 -1.53 9.75
N ALA A 87 5.85 -2.08 10.95
CA ALA A 87 5.98 -1.30 12.19
C ALA A 87 7.35 -0.61 12.32
N GLU A 88 8.44 -1.30 11.94
CA GLU A 88 9.79 -0.72 11.92
C GLU A 88 9.89 0.44 10.92
N TRP A 89 9.29 0.30 9.73
CA TRP A 89 9.26 1.37 8.74
C TRP A 89 8.42 2.56 9.19
N LEU A 90 7.24 2.32 9.77
CA LEU A 90 6.37 3.38 10.25
C LEU A 90 7.07 4.21 11.34
N GLY A 91 7.73 3.54 12.30
CA GLY A 91 8.49 4.23 13.35
C GLY A 91 9.61 5.11 12.78
N ARG A 92 10.28 4.66 11.71
CA ARG A 92 11.32 5.45 11.02
C ARG A 92 10.75 6.70 10.35
N LEU A 93 9.67 6.58 9.57
CA LEU A 93 9.05 7.72 8.92
C LEU A 93 8.55 8.76 9.92
N SER A 94 8.01 8.31 11.06
CA SER A 94 7.59 9.23 12.14
C SER A 94 8.77 9.94 12.81
N SER A 95 9.95 9.30 12.90
CA SER A 95 11.15 9.92 13.48
C SER A 95 11.84 10.92 12.55
N GLU A 96 11.64 10.80 11.24
CA GLU A 96 12.21 11.68 10.22
C GLU A 96 11.39 12.95 9.98
N MET A 97 10.17 13.04 10.52
CA MET A 97 9.40 14.29 10.56
C MET A 97 9.88 15.13 11.76
N PRO A 98 10.60 16.25 11.56
CA PRO A 98 10.87 17.18 12.65
C PRO A 98 9.51 17.64 13.18
N GLY A 99 9.35 17.58 14.50
CA GLY A 99 8.07 17.85 15.15
C GLY A 99 7.38 19.07 14.58
N HIS A 100 6.07 18.96 14.36
CA HIS A 100 5.21 20.13 14.39
C HIS A 100 5.37 20.71 15.79
N ALA A 101 6.30 21.66 15.94
CA ALA A 101 6.40 22.48 17.13
C ALA A 101 5.02 23.13 17.29
N GLY A 102 4.28 22.66 18.29
CA GLY A 102 3.08 23.34 18.73
C GLY A 102 3.47 24.77 19.04
N LYS A 103 2.99 25.72 18.24
CA LYS A 103 2.91 27.11 18.66
C LYS A 103 1.76 27.21 19.65
N GLY A 104 2.06 26.91 20.92
CA GLY A 104 1.52 27.70 22.03
C GLY A 104 2.30 29.02 22.11
N THR A 105 1.73 29.98 22.85
CA THR A 105 2.05 31.44 22.98
C THR A 105 1.39 32.27 21.86
N ASP A 106 0.35 33.08 22.07
CA ASP A 106 -0.20 33.77 23.26
C ASP A 106 -1.75 33.76 23.25
#